data_AF-A0A969GYB5-F1
#
_entry.id   AF-A0A969GYB5-F1
#
_cell.length_a   1.000
_cell.length_b   1.000
_cell.length_c   1.000
_cell.angle_alpha   90.00
_cell.angle_beta   90.00
_cell.angle_gamma   90.00
#
_symmetry.space_group_name_H-M   'P 1'
#
loop_
_entity.id
_entity.type
_entity.pdbx_description
1 polymer ?
#
loop_
_entity_poly.entity_id
_entity_poly.type
_entity_poly.pdbx_seq_one_letter_code
_entity_poly.pdbx_strand_id
1 'polypeptide(L)'
;MEWFQRLRIGRRSRLPIVLSSLGTTVIAITVSVVLPPLPLQAITPSSPTTPASPATPSETPSGATDDAVLQVGIKDIPPFVFLTEGDDPYGFSIDLWKEIARELELETEFVPFDDVPTLLEAVKQNRVDVAIAAISITAEREANGLDFSYPIYQSGLQLLVSRQKERGWHSCSATWGDGMWCRQCCGCC
;
A
#
# COMPACT_ATOMS: atom_id res chain seq x y z
N MET A 1 15.71 5.82 12.99
CA MET A 1 15.06 5.13 14.13
C MET A 1 14.87 6.09 15.32
N GLU A 2 14.33 7.30 15.11
CA GLU A 2 14.11 8.30 16.18
C GLU A 2 12.70 8.95 16.06
N TRP A 3 11.86 8.47 15.14
CA TRP A 3 10.57 9.10 14.80
C TRP A 3 9.35 8.40 15.43
N PHE A 4 9.45 7.13 15.82
CA PHE A 4 8.30 6.33 16.32
C PHE A 4 8.03 6.43 17.84
N GLN A 5 8.84 7.20 18.60
CA GLN A 5 8.65 7.40 20.05
C GLN A 5 7.59 8.46 20.40
N ARG A 6 6.89 9.07 19.41
CA ARG A 6 6.00 10.22 19.63
C ARG A 6 4.50 9.94 19.45
N LEU A 7 4.08 8.69 19.25
CA LEU A 7 2.66 8.31 19.13
C LEU A 7 2.19 7.38 20.28
N ARG A 8 2.60 7.69 21.51
CA ARG A 8 1.97 7.14 22.71
C ARG A 8 0.63 7.83 22.94
N ILE A 9 -0.43 7.13 22.55
CA ILE A 9 -1.82 7.18 23.02
C ILE A 9 -2.04 8.18 24.18
N GLY A 10 -2.54 9.36 23.84
CA GLY A 10 -2.98 10.39 24.77
C GLY A 10 -4.30 10.00 25.45
N ARG A 11 -4.26 9.05 26.38
CA ARG A 11 -5.36 8.79 27.31
C ARG A 11 -5.33 9.87 28.40
N ARG A 12 -6.34 10.75 28.37
CA ARG A 12 -6.64 11.79 29.37
C ARG A 12 -6.46 11.27 30.80
N SER A 13 -5.51 11.84 31.54
CA SER A 13 -5.57 11.93 33.00
C SER A 13 -5.49 13.39 33.42
N ARG A 14 -6.62 13.89 33.91
CA ARG A 14 -6.76 15.20 34.58
C ARG A 14 -5.86 15.23 35.82
N LEU A 15 -4.94 16.18 35.90
CA LEU A 15 -4.42 16.68 37.17
C LEU A 15 -4.20 18.21 37.04
N PRO A 16 -4.79 19.05 37.90
CA PRO A 16 -4.41 20.44 38.02
C PRO A 16 -3.25 20.55 39.01
N ILE A 17 -2.03 20.75 38.51
CA ILE A 17 -0.89 21.14 39.35
C ILE A 17 -0.59 22.60 39.05
N VAL A 18 -1.08 23.45 39.95
CA VAL A 18 -0.69 24.85 40.08
C VAL A 18 0.74 24.85 40.62
N LEU A 19 1.72 25.32 39.84
CA LEU A 19 3.03 25.62 40.39
C LEU A 19 3.54 26.98 39.89
N SER A 20 3.67 27.84 40.89
CA SER A 20 4.21 29.19 40.91
C SER A 20 5.68 29.28 40.49
N SER A 21 5.99 30.41 39.86
CA SER A 21 7.17 31.24 40.18
C SER A 21 8.56 30.77 39.76
N LEU A 22 9.10 31.52 38.78
CA LEU A 22 10.48 32.02 38.68
C LEU A 22 11.61 31.00 38.41
N GLY A 23 12.42 31.30 37.39
CA GLY A 23 13.83 30.89 37.42
C GLY A 23 14.41 30.41 36.09
N THR A 24 14.71 31.37 35.23
CA THR A 24 15.75 31.31 34.20
C THR A 24 17.00 30.53 34.66
N THR A 25 17.63 29.73 33.78
CA THR A 25 19.03 29.94 33.32
C THR A 25 19.54 28.74 32.50
N VAL A 26 20.02 29.06 31.31
CA VAL A 26 20.71 28.26 30.30
C VAL A 26 22.16 28.02 30.73
N ILE A 27 22.69 26.80 30.62
CA ILE A 27 24.13 26.56 30.56
C ILE A 27 24.43 25.60 29.39
N ALA A 28 24.92 26.18 28.31
CA ALA A 28 25.52 25.49 27.19
C ALA A 28 26.93 25.02 27.58
N ILE A 29 27.20 23.72 27.50
CA ILE A 29 28.55 23.17 27.59
C ILE A 29 28.97 22.81 26.16
N THR A 30 29.67 23.74 25.50
CA THR A 30 30.35 23.50 24.23
C THR A 30 31.78 23.05 24.53
N VAL A 31 32.05 21.75 24.38
CA VAL A 31 33.43 21.23 24.36
C VAL A 31 33.91 21.22 22.90
N SER A 32 34.64 22.26 22.52
CA SER A 32 35.37 22.33 21.26
C SER A 32 36.69 21.58 21.39
N VAL A 33 36.75 20.35 20.86
CA VAL A 33 38.02 19.63 20.68
C VAL A 33 38.66 20.14 19.39
N VAL A 34 39.66 21.01 19.52
CA VAL A 34 40.58 21.38 18.45
C VAL A 34 41.60 20.25 18.32
N LEU A 35 41.55 19.51 17.20
CA LEU A 35 42.56 18.52 16.83
C LEU A 35 43.35 19.03 15.59
N PRO A 36 44.70 19.00 15.61
CA PRO A 36 45.57 19.54 14.56
C PRO A 36 45.53 18.74 13.23
N PRO A 37 45.97 19.35 12.11
CA PRO A 37 45.82 18.80 10.76
C PRO A 37 46.78 17.63 10.50
N LEU A 38 46.24 16.52 10.02
CA LEU A 38 47.01 15.38 9.51
C LEU A 38 47.37 15.60 8.02
N PRO A 39 48.55 15.14 7.58
CA PRO A 39 49.05 15.37 6.23
C PRO A 39 48.32 14.54 5.16
N LEU A 40 48.11 15.15 3.99
CA LEU A 40 47.72 14.48 2.77
C LEU A 40 48.70 13.35 2.42
N GLN A 41 48.20 12.12 2.28
CA GLN A 41 48.86 11.07 1.51
C GLN A 41 47.93 10.52 0.42
N ALA A 42 48.33 10.86 -0.80
CA ALA A 42 48.29 10.07 -2.03
C ALA A 42 47.26 8.93 -2.16
N ILE A 43 46.25 9.20 -2.98
CA ILE A 43 45.73 8.38 -4.08
C ILE A 43 46.40 7.00 -4.25
N THR A 44 45.60 5.93 -4.11
CA THR A 44 45.75 4.70 -4.90
C THR A 44 44.36 4.17 -5.29
N PRO A 45 44.05 3.98 -6.59
CA PRO A 45 42.87 3.24 -7.01
C PRO A 45 43.22 1.75 -7.12
N SER A 46 42.48 0.89 -6.43
CA SER A 46 42.53 -0.57 -6.60
C SER A 46 41.11 -1.08 -6.72
N SER A 47 40.67 -1.35 -7.95
CA SER A 47 39.60 -2.34 -8.22
C SER A 47 40.19 -3.76 -8.08
N PRO A 48 39.44 -4.89 -8.09
CA PRO A 48 38.00 -5.09 -8.32
C PRO A 48 37.32 -6.12 -7.36
N THR A 49 36.06 -6.47 -7.66
CA THR A 49 35.42 -7.80 -7.46
C THR A 49 34.47 -8.02 -6.26
N THR A 50 33.18 -8.06 -6.63
CA THR A 50 32.01 -8.72 -6.02
C THR A 50 32.27 -10.20 -5.65
N PRO A 51 31.81 -10.72 -4.49
CA PRO A 51 30.54 -11.48 -4.47
C PRO A 51 29.69 -11.38 -3.17
N ALA A 52 28.37 -11.46 -3.38
CA ALA A 52 27.35 -12.19 -2.61
C ALA A 52 27.22 -12.09 -1.06
N SER A 53 26.04 -11.59 -0.64
CA SER A 53 25.18 -12.03 0.50
C SER A 53 25.69 -11.91 1.96
N PRO A 54 24.80 -11.82 2.98
CA PRO A 54 23.39 -12.23 2.99
C PRO A 54 22.37 -11.12 3.25
N ALA A 55 21.16 -11.37 2.75
CA ALA A 55 19.94 -10.76 3.22
C ALA A 55 19.78 -10.99 4.73
N THR A 56 19.37 -9.94 5.43
CA THR A 56 18.72 -10.05 6.73
C THR A 56 17.24 -9.76 6.50
N PRO A 57 16.36 -10.76 6.36
CA PRO A 57 14.96 -10.61 6.68
C PRO A 57 14.79 -11.13 8.11
N SER A 58 14.89 -10.24 9.09
CA SER A 58 14.49 -10.55 10.46
C SER A 58 14.22 -9.24 11.16
N GLU A 59 12.98 -8.78 11.04
CA GLU A 59 12.30 -8.08 12.12
C GLU A 59 10.81 -8.34 11.95
N THR A 60 10.39 -9.49 12.48
CA THR A 60 9.00 -9.74 12.89
C THR A 60 8.74 -8.84 14.10
N PRO A 61 7.87 -7.81 14.03
CA PRO A 61 7.27 -7.29 15.25
C PRO A 61 6.26 -8.34 15.73
N SER A 62 6.78 -9.30 16.50
CA SER A 62 5.99 -10.12 17.41
C SER A 62 5.44 -9.19 18.47
N GLY A 63 4.17 -8.84 18.37
CA GLY A 63 3.54 -7.90 19.28
C GLY A 63 2.06 -7.71 19.05
N ALA A 64 1.30 -8.79 19.07
CA ALA A 64 -0.14 -8.74 19.31
C ALA A 64 -0.58 -10.08 19.93
N THR A 65 -0.31 -10.26 21.22
CA THR A 65 -1.03 -11.27 22.02
C THR A 65 -2.02 -10.50 22.88
N ASP A 66 -3.14 -10.16 22.25
CA ASP A 66 -4.41 -9.94 22.91
C ASP A 66 -5.34 -10.88 22.16
N ASP A 67 -5.98 -11.83 22.85
CA ASP A 67 -6.91 -12.83 22.28
C ASP A 67 -8.22 -12.17 21.77
N ALA A 68 -8.12 -10.99 21.16
CA ALA A 68 -9.21 -10.20 20.65
C ALA A 68 -9.44 -10.50 19.18
N VAL A 69 -10.68 -10.88 18.85
CA VAL A 69 -11.13 -11.04 17.46
C VAL A 69 -11.01 -9.70 16.74
N LEU A 70 -10.20 -9.66 15.69
CA LEU A 70 -9.96 -8.47 14.90
C LEU A 70 -11.10 -8.26 13.90
N GLN A 71 -11.71 -7.08 13.90
CA GLN A 71 -12.80 -6.77 12.96
C GLN A 71 -12.23 -6.24 11.65
N VAL A 72 -12.55 -6.94 10.55
CA VAL A 72 -12.06 -6.64 9.21
C VAL A 72 -13.22 -6.19 8.35
N GLY A 73 -13.26 -4.91 8.01
CA GLY A 73 -14.30 -4.32 7.19
C GLY A 73 -14.02 -4.54 5.71
N ILE A 74 -15.00 -5.10 5.01
CA ILE A 74 -14.87 -5.47 3.59
C ILE A 74 -15.98 -4.83 2.75
N LYS A 75 -15.71 -4.63 1.46
CA LYS A 75 -16.72 -4.18 0.48
C LYS A 75 -16.65 -5.03 -0.78
N ASP A 76 -17.80 -5.34 -1.36
CA ASP A 76 -17.90 -6.05 -2.63
C ASP A 76 -17.25 -5.26 -3.77
N ILE A 77 -16.13 -5.76 -4.28
CA ILE A 77 -15.38 -5.18 -5.40
C ILE A 77 -14.69 -6.31 -6.17
N PRO A 78 -15.38 -6.94 -7.15
CA PRO A 78 -14.76 -7.93 -8.02
C PRO A 78 -13.59 -7.33 -8.83
N PRO A 79 -12.47 -8.06 -9.01
CA PRO A 79 -12.17 -9.43 -8.56
C PRO A 79 -11.48 -9.52 -7.19
N PHE A 80 -11.39 -8.42 -6.43
CA PHE A 80 -10.64 -8.36 -5.18
C PHE A 80 -11.40 -8.97 -4.00
N VAL A 81 -12.69 -8.67 -3.91
CA VAL A 81 -13.60 -9.16 -2.87
C VAL A 81 -14.93 -9.50 -3.55
N PHE A 82 -15.42 -10.71 -3.29
CA PHE A 82 -16.75 -11.17 -3.62
C PHE A 82 -17.51 -11.40 -2.32
N LEU A 83 -18.67 -10.78 -2.18
CA LEU A 83 -19.62 -11.09 -1.12
C LEU A 83 -20.65 -12.13 -1.59
N THR A 84 -20.88 -13.14 -0.77
CA THR A 84 -21.88 -14.19 -1.00
C THR A 84 -22.86 -14.25 0.15
N GLU A 85 -24.15 -14.46 -0.14
CA GLU A 85 -25.17 -14.57 0.90
C GLU A 85 -24.99 -15.87 1.69
N GLY A 86 -24.50 -15.78 2.92
CA GLY A 86 -24.40 -16.91 3.85
C GLY A 86 -23.13 -17.76 3.71
N ASP A 87 -22.28 -17.48 2.72
CA ASP A 87 -20.97 -18.10 2.56
C ASP A 87 -19.85 -17.10 2.91
N ASP A 88 -18.69 -17.62 3.29
CA ASP A 88 -17.51 -16.79 3.58
C ASP A 88 -17.11 -15.94 2.38
N PRO A 89 -16.77 -14.65 2.59
CA PRO A 89 -16.25 -13.82 1.52
C PRO A 89 -14.97 -14.44 0.93
N TYR A 90 -14.80 -14.25 -0.38
CA TYR A 90 -13.65 -14.77 -1.12
C TYR A 90 -13.13 -13.75 -2.14
N GLY A 91 -11.96 -14.00 -2.70
CA GLY A 91 -11.32 -13.12 -3.68
C GLY A 91 -9.88 -12.81 -3.32
N PHE A 92 -9.16 -12.17 -4.23
CA PHE A 92 -7.72 -11.96 -4.10
C PHE A 92 -7.31 -11.30 -2.77
N SER A 93 -8.02 -10.24 -2.36
CA SER A 93 -7.68 -9.51 -1.13
C SER A 93 -8.08 -10.26 0.14
N ILE A 94 -9.14 -11.08 0.07
CA ILE A 94 -9.59 -11.90 1.20
C ILE A 94 -8.63 -13.07 1.43
N ASP A 95 -8.22 -13.75 0.35
CA ASP A 95 -7.29 -14.88 0.44
C ASP A 95 -5.91 -14.43 0.94
N LEU A 96 -5.44 -13.26 0.48
CA LEU A 96 -4.22 -12.64 0.99
C LEU A 96 -4.31 -12.35 2.49
N TRP A 97 -5.44 -11.79 2.95
CA TRP A 97 -5.63 -11.48 4.36
C TRP A 97 -5.73 -12.74 5.22
N LYS A 98 -6.45 -13.77 4.78
CA LYS A 98 -6.55 -15.06 5.47
C LYS A 98 -5.17 -15.67 5.70
N GLU A 99 -4.27 -15.58 4.71
CA GLU A 99 -2.90 -16.08 4.85
C GLU A 99 -2.07 -15.25 5.86
N ILE A 100 -2.21 -13.92 5.84
CA ILE A 100 -1.55 -13.04 6.83
C ILE A 100 -2.06 -13.34 8.25
N ALA A 101 -3.38 -13.48 8.42
CA ALA A 101 -3.99 -13.80 9.70
C ALA A 101 -3.53 -15.18 10.21
N ARG A 102 -3.36 -16.15 9.31
CA ARG A 102 -2.83 -17.48 9.62
C ARG A 102 -1.37 -17.43 10.07
N GLU A 103 -0.53 -16.63 9.43
CA GLU A 103 0.89 -16.46 9.81
C GLU A 103 1.05 -15.73 11.15
N LEU A 104 0.14 -14.80 11.46
CA LEU A 104 0.16 -14.01 12.69
C LEU A 104 -0.67 -14.62 13.84
N GLU A 105 -1.31 -15.77 13.60
CA GLU A 105 -2.19 -16.46 14.56
C GLU A 105 -3.31 -15.54 15.09
N LEU A 106 -3.89 -14.70 14.21
CA LEU A 106 -4.96 -13.76 14.55
C LEU A 106 -6.34 -14.35 14.24
N GLU A 107 -7.28 -14.20 15.18
CA GLU A 107 -8.70 -14.42 14.90
C GLU A 107 -9.29 -13.19 14.21
N THR A 108 -10.03 -13.40 13.13
CA THR A 108 -10.58 -12.29 12.31
C THR A 108 -12.04 -12.53 11.98
N GLU A 109 -12.84 -11.47 12.03
CA GLU A 109 -14.26 -11.47 11.63
C GLU A 109 -14.47 -10.46 10.51
N PHE A 110 -15.11 -10.90 9.42
CA PHE A 110 -15.38 -10.04 8.27
C PHE A 110 -16.72 -9.31 8.43
N VAL A 111 -16.67 -7.99 8.36
CA VAL A 111 -17.86 -7.13 8.44
C VAL A 111 -18.10 -6.45 7.09
N PRO A 112 -19.18 -6.78 6.37
CA PRO A 112 -19.46 -6.15 5.08
C PRO A 112 -19.97 -4.71 5.23
N PHE A 113 -19.51 -3.83 4.34
CA PHE A 113 -19.92 -2.44 4.20
C PHE A 113 -20.32 -2.13 2.77
N ASP A 114 -21.34 -1.28 2.60
CA ASP A 114 -21.82 -0.86 1.28
C ASP A 114 -20.87 0.13 0.60
N ASP A 115 -20.18 0.97 1.37
CA ASP A 115 -19.47 2.15 0.89
C ASP A 115 -18.04 2.27 1.45
N VAL A 116 -17.09 2.70 0.61
CA VAL A 116 -15.70 2.91 1.04
C VAL A 116 -15.58 4.08 2.03
N PRO A 117 -16.25 5.24 1.84
CA PRO A 117 -16.18 6.32 2.82
C PRO A 117 -16.71 5.91 4.20
N THR A 118 -17.79 5.13 4.27
CA THR A 118 -18.37 4.69 5.55
C THR A 118 -17.47 3.68 6.24
N LEU A 119 -16.82 2.79 5.48
CA LEU A 119 -15.79 1.88 5.97
C LEU A 119 -14.59 2.66 6.53
N LEU A 120 -14.08 3.66 5.82
CA LEU A 120 -12.96 4.49 6.28
C LEU A 120 -13.30 5.26 7.56
N GLU A 121 -14.52 5.80 7.67
CA GLU A 121 -14.99 6.42 8.90
C GLU A 121 -15.16 5.41 10.04
N ALA A 122 -15.58 4.18 9.74
CA ALA A 122 -15.66 3.11 10.75
C ALA A 122 -14.28 2.77 11.33
N VAL A 123 -13.23 2.73 10.50
CA VAL A 123 -11.84 2.56 10.95
C VAL A 123 -11.40 3.73 11.83
N LYS A 124 -11.66 4.98 11.41
CA LYS A 124 -11.33 6.17 12.22
C LYS A 124 -12.03 6.18 13.58
N GLN A 125 -13.23 5.61 13.64
CA GLN A 125 -14.02 5.49 14.87
C GLN A 125 -13.62 4.27 15.71
N ASN A 126 -12.64 3.47 15.28
CA ASN A 126 -12.25 2.18 15.88
C ASN A 126 -13.44 1.22 16.03
N ARG A 127 -14.40 1.27 15.09
CA ARG A 127 -15.45 0.24 14.99
C ARG A 127 -14.98 -0.99 14.21
N VAL A 128 -13.93 -0.82 13.42
CA VAL A 128 -13.30 -1.85 12.60
C VAL A 128 -11.79 -1.58 12.71
N ASP A 129 -11.00 -2.63 12.86
CA ASP A 129 -9.55 -2.49 13.03
C ASP A 129 -8.82 -2.38 11.69
N VAL A 130 -9.30 -3.11 10.67
CA VAL A 130 -8.67 -3.18 9.34
C VAL A 130 -9.73 -3.05 8.24
N ALA A 131 -9.42 -2.30 7.18
CA ALA A 131 -10.30 -2.14 6.02
C ALA A 131 -9.69 -2.74 4.74
N ILE A 132 -10.44 -3.61 4.07
CA ILE A 132 -10.06 -4.28 2.82
C ILE A 132 -11.13 -4.00 1.75
N ALA A 133 -10.87 -3.00 0.89
CA ALA A 133 -11.84 -2.57 -0.12
C ALA A 133 -11.18 -1.88 -1.33
N ALA A 134 -10.05 -2.40 -1.84
CA ALA A 134 -9.30 -1.80 -2.97
C ALA A 134 -9.11 -0.27 -2.81
N ILE A 135 -8.64 0.14 -1.63
CA ILE A 135 -8.63 1.53 -1.21
C ILE A 135 -7.41 2.23 -1.80
N SER A 136 -7.63 3.22 -2.66
CA SER A 136 -6.54 4.06 -3.16
C SER A 136 -5.90 4.88 -2.03
N ILE A 137 -4.58 4.79 -1.93
CA ILE A 137 -3.75 5.58 -1.03
C ILE A 137 -3.65 7.00 -1.59
N THR A 138 -4.11 7.99 -0.83
CA THR A 138 -4.03 9.41 -1.18
C THR A 138 -3.57 10.24 0.01
N ALA A 139 -2.85 11.32 -0.24
CA ALA A 139 -2.35 12.20 0.82
C ALA A 139 -3.48 12.81 1.67
N GLU A 140 -4.65 13.05 1.10
CA GLU A 140 -5.82 13.55 1.82
C GLU A 140 -6.31 12.53 2.88
N ARG A 141 -6.30 11.24 2.55
CA ARG A 141 -6.73 10.18 3.47
C ARG A 141 -5.74 9.99 4.62
N GLU A 142 -4.44 9.99 4.32
CA GLU A 142 -3.38 9.95 5.32
C GLU A 142 -3.45 11.17 6.26
N ALA A 143 -3.63 12.37 5.70
CA ALA A 143 -3.78 13.60 6.49
C ALA A 143 -5.02 13.58 7.41
N ASN A 144 -6.04 12.80 7.06
CA ASN A 144 -7.25 12.61 7.85
C ASN A 144 -7.13 11.54 8.95
N GLY A 145 -5.90 11.08 9.25
CA GLY A 145 -5.60 10.17 10.37
C GLY A 145 -5.83 8.70 10.06
N LEU A 146 -5.71 8.30 8.78
CA LEU A 146 -5.72 6.90 8.36
C LEU A 146 -4.29 6.44 8.11
N ASP A 147 -3.89 5.35 8.74
CA ASP A 147 -2.60 4.70 8.49
C ASP A 147 -2.78 3.60 7.43
N PHE A 148 -1.93 3.60 6.41
CA PHE A 148 -1.94 2.59 5.34
C PHE A 148 -0.76 1.63 5.46
N SER A 149 -0.99 0.39 5.04
CA SER A 149 0.06 -0.60 4.80
C SER A 149 0.74 -0.34 3.45
N TYR A 150 1.70 -1.20 3.10
CA TYR A 150 2.29 -1.19 1.77
C TYR A 150 1.24 -1.50 0.70
N PRO A 151 1.28 -0.83 -0.46
CA PRO A 151 0.32 -1.06 -1.53
C PRO A 151 0.42 -2.48 -2.07
N ILE A 152 -0.68 -3.22 -2.02
CA ILE A 152 -0.76 -4.60 -2.56
C ILE A 152 -0.99 -4.63 -4.09
N TYR A 153 -1.45 -3.51 -4.66
CA TYR A 153 -1.78 -3.40 -6.07
C TYR A 153 -1.45 -2.00 -6.58
N GLN A 154 -0.62 -1.92 -7.62
CA GLN A 154 -0.24 -0.66 -8.25
C GLN A 154 -0.68 -0.69 -9.71
N SER A 155 -1.73 0.06 -10.02
CA SER A 155 -2.21 0.30 -11.39
C SER A 155 -1.95 1.72 -11.83
N GLY A 156 -1.58 1.90 -13.09
CA GLY A 156 -1.56 3.20 -13.76
C GLY A 156 -2.78 3.40 -14.66
N LEU A 157 -3.04 4.64 -15.07
CA LEU A 157 -4.04 4.92 -16.10
C LEU A 157 -3.63 4.26 -17.41
N GLN A 158 -4.52 3.45 -17.97
CA GLN A 158 -4.32 2.75 -19.24
C GLN A 158 -5.55 2.93 -20.13
N LEU A 159 -5.32 3.01 -21.45
CA LEU A 159 -6.38 3.10 -22.45
C LEU A 159 -6.55 1.74 -23.12
N LEU A 160 -7.72 1.12 -22.92
CA LEU A 160 -8.10 -0.08 -23.63
C LEU A 160 -8.74 0.31 -24.96
N VAL A 161 -8.06 0.00 -26.07
CA VAL A 161 -8.62 0.13 -27.41
C VAL A 161 -9.07 -1.23 -27.91
N SER A 162 -10.22 -1.27 -28.59
CA SER A 162 -10.62 -2.46 -29.33
C SER A 162 -9.51 -2.81 -30.32
N ARG A 163 -9.18 -4.11 -30.41
CA ARG A 163 -8.30 -4.59 -31.48
C ARG A 163 -9.05 -4.40 -32.79
N GLN A 164 -8.83 -3.25 -33.44
CA GLN A 164 -9.22 -3.02 -34.82
C GLN A 164 -8.59 -4.15 -35.64
N LYS A 165 -9.43 -5.07 -36.13
CA LYS A 165 -9.02 -5.97 -37.20
C LYS A 165 -8.89 -5.07 -38.41
N GLU A 166 -7.66 -4.68 -38.74
CA GLU A 166 -7.38 -4.00 -40.00
C GLU A 166 -8.03 -4.82 -41.11
N ARG A 167 -9.17 -4.35 -41.63
CA ARG A 167 -9.62 -4.73 -42.97
C ARG A 167 -8.71 -3.94 -43.90
N GLY A 168 -7.44 -4.36 -43.94
CA GLY A 168 -6.43 -3.73 -44.76
C GLY A 168 -6.92 -3.71 -46.20
N TRP A 169 -6.68 -2.59 -46.89
CA TRP A 169 -6.90 -2.48 -48.33
C TRP A 169 -6.19 -3.61 -49.11
N HIS A 170 -5.15 -4.20 -48.53
CA HIS A 170 -4.46 -5.41 -48.98
C HIS A 170 -5.35 -6.67 -49.03
N SER A 171 -6.50 -6.68 -48.37
CA SER A 171 -7.52 -7.71 -48.51
C SER A 171 -8.24 -7.64 -49.87
N CYS A 172 -8.21 -6.50 -50.54
CA CYS A 172 -8.84 -6.29 -51.84
C CYS A 172 -7.88 -6.52 -53.02
N SER A 173 -6.57 -6.62 -52.77
CA SER A 173 -5.56 -6.88 -53.81
C SER A 173 -5.26 -8.35 -54.05
N ALA A 174 -5.85 -9.28 -53.29
CA ALA A 174 -5.62 -10.72 -53.44
C ALA A 174 -6.35 -11.36 -54.64
N THR A 175 -7.11 -10.58 -55.43
CA THR A 175 -7.77 -11.04 -56.66
C THR A 175 -7.53 -10.07 -57.81
N TRP A 176 -6.27 -9.74 -58.09
CA TRP A 176 -5.86 -9.05 -59.32
C TRP A 176 -5.09 -10.03 -60.22
N GLY A 177 -5.77 -11.13 -60.59
CA GLY A 177 -5.17 -12.23 -61.35
C GLY A 177 -6.04 -12.78 -62.46
N ASP A 178 -7.37 -12.86 -62.28
CA ASP A 178 -8.24 -13.49 -63.28
C ASP A 178 -9.47 -12.62 -63.52
N GLY A 179 -9.58 -12.12 -64.76
CA GLY A 179 -10.65 -11.24 -65.21
C GLY A 179 -12.00 -11.94 -65.21
N MET A 180 -12.73 -11.84 -64.11
CA MET A 180 -14.17 -12.04 -63.94
C MET A 180 -14.42 -11.88 -62.44
N TRP A 181 -15.51 -11.21 -62.01
CA TRP A 181 -15.87 -10.89 -60.59
C TRP A 181 -15.69 -9.44 -60.13
N CYS A 182 -16.22 -8.49 -60.91
CA CYS A 182 -16.61 -7.17 -60.38
C CYS A 182 -18.13 -7.09 -60.14
N ARG A 183 -18.72 -8.08 -59.45
CA ARG A 183 -20.17 -8.05 -59.06
C ARG A 183 -20.50 -8.48 -57.62
N GLN A 184 -19.56 -9.01 -56.83
CA GLN A 184 -19.91 -9.55 -55.50
C GLN A 184 -19.52 -8.68 -54.30
N CYS A 185 -18.84 -7.55 -54.48
CA CYS A 185 -18.45 -6.70 -53.34
C CYS A 185 -19.52 -5.65 -52.94
N CYS A 186 -20.58 -5.45 -53.72
CA CYS A 186 -21.69 -4.55 -53.39
C CYS A 186 -22.92 -5.33 -52.92
N GLY A 187 -22.78 -6.13 -51.87
CA GLY A 187 -23.86 -7.01 -51.40
C GLY A 187 -23.80 -7.31 -49.90
N CYS A 188 -23.50 -6.30 -49.08
CA CYS A 188 -23.79 -6.27 -47.64
C CYS A 188 -23.93 -4.80 -47.23
N CYS A 189 -25.11 -4.23 -47.47
CA CYS A 189 -25.69 -3.18 -46.63
C CYS A 189 -26.66 -3.85 -45.68
#